data_AF-A0A2N9ICM5-F1
#
_entry.id   AF-A0A2N9ICM5-F1
#
_cell.length_a   1.000
_cell.length_b   1.000
_cell.length_c   1.000
_cell.angle_alpha   90.00
_cell.angle_beta   90.00
_cell.angle_gamma   90.00
#
_symmetry.space_group_name_H-M   'P 1'
#
loop_
_entity.id
_entity.type
_entity.pdbx_description
1 polymer ?
#
loop_
_entity_poly.entity_id
_entity_poly.type
_entity_poly.pdbx_seq_one_letter_code
_entity_poly.pdbx_strand_id
1 'polypeptide(L)'
;MAENLIECAGEICLLTLAVDELCRSIARALNHKFFRFSIGGLSDVAEIKGHRRTYIGAMPGKMVQCLKNVGTANPLVLIDEVDKLGRGHAGDPASAMLELLDPEQNANFLDHYLDVPIDLSKVLFVCTANVVEMIPNPLLDRMEVITIAGYITDEKMHIARDYLEKTTREACGIKPEEVEVTDAALLALIENYCREAGVRNLQKHIEKIYRKIALQLVRQGASNEPAIAEVQVVEPEEALVECADDLSIKAVESETGAEPVEDSSHEQTTDTSIEADTVPTDLPADQPSDSKDATDTKKIQESEATKTIEKVVVDSPNIADFVGKPVFHAERIYDRTPIGVVMGLAWTAMGGSTLYIETSQVEQGEGKGALQLTGQLGDVHLHVPAGATPKDGPSAGCTMITSLLSLATKKLVKKDLAMTGEVTLTGKILPIGGVKEKTIAARRSDVKTIIFPSANKRDFDELAENVKEGLDVHFVDEYNQIFDVAFGDDQNTGK
;
A
#
# COMPACT_ATOMS: atom_id res chain seq x y z
N MET A 1 -15.27 7.84 -13.34
CA MET A 1 -14.68 6.67 -12.66
C MET A 1 -15.76 5.70 -12.18
N ALA A 2 -16.54 6.02 -11.13
CA ALA A 2 -17.60 5.12 -10.68
C ALA A 2 -18.66 4.88 -11.76
N GLU A 3 -19.03 5.92 -12.52
CA GLU A 3 -19.96 5.82 -13.66
C GLU A 3 -19.41 4.91 -14.76
N ASN A 4 -18.15 5.07 -15.19
CA ASN A 4 -17.50 4.16 -16.15
C ASN A 4 -17.62 2.70 -15.69
N LEU A 5 -17.19 2.39 -14.45
CA LEU A 5 -17.27 1.05 -13.85
C LEU A 5 -18.71 0.53 -13.62
N ILE A 6 -19.74 1.35 -13.86
CA ILE A 6 -21.16 0.96 -13.87
C ILE A 6 -21.68 0.82 -15.31
N GLU A 7 -21.10 1.53 -16.29
CA GLU A 7 -21.32 1.28 -17.72
C GLU A 7 -20.71 -0.07 -18.16
N CYS A 8 -19.57 -0.46 -17.58
CA CYS A 8 -18.90 -1.77 -17.78
C CYS A 8 -19.65 -2.97 -17.15
N ALA A 9 -20.98 -2.91 -17.01
CA ALA A 9 -21.82 -3.91 -16.35
C ALA A 9 -21.98 -5.21 -17.18
N GLY A 10 -20.87 -5.94 -17.30
CA GLY A 10 -20.72 -7.15 -18.11
C GLY A 10 -19.27 -7.39 -18.59
N GLU A 11 -18.36 -6.43 -18.39
CA GLU A 11 -16.97 -6.47 -18.88
C GLU A 11 -15.98 -6.61 -17.71
N ILE A 12 -14.76 -7.06 -18.02
CA ILE A 12 -13.75 -7.42 -17.01
C ILE A 12 -12.79 -6.26 -16.84
N CYS A 13 -12.87 -5.57 -15.70
CA CYS A 13 -12.04 -4.40 -15.44
C CYS A 13 -10.71 -4.79 -14.78
N LEU A 14 -9.60 -4.29 -15.33
CA LEU A 14 -8.26 -4.35 -14.74
C LEU A 14 -7.88 -2.98 -14.15
N LEU A 15 -7.63 -2.93 -12.85
CA LEU A 15 -7.22 -1.72 -12.13
C LEU A 15 -5.70 -1.72 -11.91
N THR A 16 -5.01 -0.65 -12.32
CA THR A 16 -3.53 -0.57 -12.20
C THR A 16 -3.01 -0.17 -10.81
N LEU A 17 -3.87 -0.13 -9.79
CA LEU A 17 -3.49 -0.04 -8.38
C LEU A 17 -4.45 -0.88 -7.53
N ALA A 18 -3.94 -1.41 -6.41
CA ALA A 18 -4.69 -2.25 -5.48
C ALA A 18 -5.66 -1.42 -4.61
N VAL A 19 -6.85 -1.09 -5.14
CA VAL A 19 -7.89 -0.30 -4.46
C VAL A 19 -9.06 -1.18 -3.99
N ASP A 20 -8.78 -2.08 -3.04
CA ASP A 20 -9.76 -2.98 -2.40
C ASP A 20 -11.00 -2.21 -1.89
N GLU A 21 -10.79 -1.04 -1.29
CA GLU A 21 -11.88 -0.21 -0.75
C GLU A 21 -12.81 0.40 -1.82
N LEU A 22 -12.29 0.70 -3.01
CA LEU A 22 -13.10 1.09 -4.18
C LEU A 22 -13.93 -0.10 -4.65
N CYS A 23 -13.34 -1.29 -4.75
CA CYS A 23 -14.04 -2.51 -5.17
C CYS A 23 -15.16 -2.88 -4.18
N ARG A 24 -14.93 -2.69 -2.86
CA ARG A 24 -15.98 -2.80 -1.83
C ARG A 24 -17.06 -1.73 -1.96
N SER A 25 -16.69 -0.51 -2.35
CA SER A 25 -17.67 0.56 -2.59
C SER A 25 -18.57 0.24 -3.79
N ILE A 26 -17.99 -0.25 -4.89
CA ILE A 26 -18.72 -0.72 -6.09
C ILE A 26 -19.63 -1.89 -5.72
N ALA A 27 -19.15 -2.89 -4.97
CA ALA A 27 -19.98 -4.00 -4.51
C ALA A 27 -21.18 -3.53 -3.66
N ARG A 28 -20.98 -2.57 -2.74
CA ARG A 28 -22.09 -1.95 -1.98
C ARG A 28 -23.07 -1.20 -2.89
N ALA A 29 -22.58 -0.44 -3.88
CA ALA A 29 -23.41 0.33 -4.80
C ALA A 29 -24.27 -0.56 -5.71
N LEU A 30 -23.71 -1.67 -6.20
CA LEU A 30 -24.43 -2.68 -6.99
C LEU A 30 -25.27 -3.64 -6.14
N ASN A 31 -25.24 -3.52 -4.80
CA ASN A 31 -25.81 -4.49 -3.85
C ASN A 31 -25.32 -5.94 -4.08
N HIS A 32 -24.12 -6.09 -4.65
CA HIS A 32 -23.45 -7.37 -4.87
C HIS A 32 -22.64 -7.75 -3.63
N LYS A 33 -22.53 -9.05 -3.34
CA LYS A 33 -21.65 -9.53 -2.28
C LYS A 33 -20.18 -9.46 -2.75
N PHE A 34 -19.30 -9.03 -1.86
CA PHE A 34 -17.88 -8.86 -2.16
C PHE A 34 -17.05 -10.09 -1.73
N PHE A 35 -16.18 -10.59 -2.61
CA PHE A 35 -15.16 -11.57 -2.29
C PHE A 35 -13.81 -11.13 -2.88
N ARG A 36 -12.71 -11.42 -2.17
CA ARG A 36 -11.33 -11.14 -2.63
C ARG A 36 -10.46 -12.38 -2.45
N PHE A 37 -9.68 -12.71 -3.46
CA PHE A 37 -8.54 -13.63 -3.33
C PHE A 37 -7.33 -13.08 -4.09
N SER A 38 -6.13 -13.38 -3.62
CA SER A 38 -4.90 -13.05 -4.33
C SER A 38 -4.44 -14.22 -5.19
N ILE A 39 -3.88 -13.89 -6.36
CA ILE A 39 -3.23 -14.80 -7.29
C ILE A 39 -1.70 -14.64 -7.24
N GLY A 40 -1.18 -13.64 -6.51
CA GLY A 40 0.24 -13.37 -6.44
C GLY A 40 1.05 -14.53 -5.85
N GLY A 41 1.97 -15.07 -6.66
CA GLY A 41 2.78 -16.23 -6.31
C GLY A 41 2.12 -17.60 -6.55
N LEU A 42 0.87 -17.66 -7.03
CA LEU A 42 0.25 -18.92 -7.42
C LEU A 42 0.99 -19.55 -8.60
N SER A 43 1.23 -20.86 -8.51
CA SER A 43 1.92 -21.65 -9.54
C SER A 43 1.24 -22.98 -9.87
N ASP A 44 0.17 -23.36 -9.15
CA ASP A 44 -0.64 -24.55 -9.45
C ASP A 44 -2.04 -24.14 -9.94
N VAL A 45 -2.48 -24.77 -11.02
CA VAL A 45 -3.84 -24.69 -11.57
C VAL A 45 -4.88 -25.20 -10.55
N ALA A 46 -4.50 -26.13 -9.67
CA ALA A 46 -5.40 -26.72 -8.68
C ALA A 46 -5.88 -25.74 -7.60
N GLU A 47 -5.25 -24.58 -7.40
CA GLU A 47 -5.84 -23.56 -6.51
C GLU A 47 -7.07 -22.89 -7.14
N ILE A 48 -7.06 -22.66 -8.46
CA ILE A 48 -8.18 -22.05 -9.19
C ILE A 48 -9.30 -23.07 -9.42
N LYS A 49 -8.95 -24.27 -9.92
CA LYS A 49 -9.89 -25.33 -10.32
C LYS A 49 -10.14 -26.44 -9.28
N GLY A 50 -9.47 -26.41 -8.14
CA GLY A 50 -9.52 -27.49 -7.16
C GLY A 50 -8.69 -28.72 -7.54
N HIS A 51 -8.55 -29.63 -6.58
CA HIS A 51 -7.94 -30.95 -6.75
C HIS A 51 -9.02 -32.01 -7.03
N ARG A 52 -8.71 -33.01 -7.85
CA ARG A 52 -9.60 -34.17 -8.05
C ARG A 52 -9.87 -34.90 -6.73
N ARG A 53 -11.12 -35.34 -6.50
CA ARG A 53 -11.54 -36.09 -5.29
C ARG A 53 -10.71 -37.33 -4.98
N THR A 54 -9.96 -37.86 -5.95
CA THR A 54 -9.05 -39.00 -5.79
C THR A 54 -7.80 -38.70 -4.97
N TYR A 55 -7.46 -37.43 -4.73
CA TYR A 55 -6.30 -37.06 -3.94
C TYR A 55 -6.61 -36.95 -2.44
N ILE A 56 -5.70 -37.45 -1.61
CA ILE A 56 -5.78 -37.30 -0.15
C ILE A 56 -5.64 -35.80 0.16
N GLY A 57 -6.59 -35.25 0.93
CA GLY A 57 -6.64 -33.81 1.22
C GLY A 57 -7.17 -32.93 0.09
N ALA A 58 -7.80 -33.49 -0.94
CA ALA A 58 -8.37 -32.72 -2.04
C ALA A 58 -9.34 -31.63 -1.54
N MET A 59 -9.15 -30.41 -2.04
CA MET A 59 -10.02 -29.26 -1.79
C MET A 59 -10.58 -28.69 -3.10
N PRO A 60 -11.79 -28.09 -3.10
CA PRO A 60 -12.35 -27.35 -4.23
C PRO A 60 -11.61 -26.03 -4.46
N GLY A 61 -11.66 -25.50 -5.68
CA GLY A 61 -10.95 -24.29 -6.08
C GLY A 61 -11.49 -23.01 -5.43
N LYS A 62 -10.70 -21.92 -5.48
CA LYS A 62 -11.07 -20.63 -4.85
C LYS A 62 -12.45 -20.13 -5.30
N MET A 63 -12.87 -20.38 -6.55
CA MET A 63 -14.19 -19.96 -7.03
C MET A 63 -15.34 -20.72 -6.37
N VAL A 64 -15.22 -22.03 -6.19
CA VAL A 64 -16.22 -22.82 -5.43
C VAL A 64 -16.24 -22.41 -3.96
N GLN A 65 -15.07 -22.12 -3.37
CA GLN A 65 -14.98 -21.56 -2.02
C GLN A 65 -15.65 -20.18 -1.91
N CYS A 66 -15.49 -19.31 -2.91
CA CYS A 66 -16.19 -18.03 -3.03
C CYS A 66 -17.70 -18.24 -3.02
N LEU A 67 -18.26 -18.99 -3.97
CA LEU A 67 -19.70 -19.22 -4.07
C LEU A 67 -20.29 -19.83 -2.79
N LYS A 68 -19.58 -20.79 -2.17
CA LYS A 68 -19.98 -21.41 -0.89
C LYS A 68 -20.00 -20.41 0.27
N ASN A 69 -18.99 -19.57 0.40
CA ASN A 69 -18.87 -18.61 1.50
C ASN A 69 -19.80 -17.41 1.33
N VAL A 70 -20.15 -17.06 0.09
CA VAL A 70 -20.91 -15.86 -0.26
C VAL A 70 -22.41 -16.12 -0.40
N GLY A 71 -22.82 -17.29 -0.90
CA GLY A 71 -24.22 -17.70 -0.99
C GLY A 71 -25.05 -16.98 -2.08
N THR A 72 -24.40 -16.31 -3.04
CA THR A 72 -25.08 -15.64 -4.18
C THR A 72 -24.45 -16.02 -5.51
N ALA A 73 -25.25 -16.08 -6.58
CA ALA A 73 -24.78 -16.37 -7.94
C ALA A 73 -24.14 -15.16 -8.65
N ASN A 74 -24.33 -13.94 -8.13
CA ASN A 74 -23.79 -12.69 -8.67
C ASN A 74 -22.87 -11.94 -7.67
N PRO A 75 -21.78 -12.56 -7.18
CA PRO A 75 -20.77 -11.85 -6.39
C PRO A 75 -19.96 -10.88 -7.28
N LEU A 76 -19.40 -9.84 -6.66
CA LEU A 76 -18.24 -9.12 -7.19
C LEU A 76 -16.98 -9.79 -6.64
N VAL A 77 -16.16 -10.31 -7.54
CA VAL A 77 -14.94 -11.06 -7.22
C VAL A 77 -13.72 -10.24 -7.59
N LEU A 78 -12.97 -9.81 -6.56
CA LEU A 78 -11.70 -9.13 -6.70
C LEU A 78 -10.55 -10.16 -6.77
N ILE A 79 -9.89 -10.18 -7.92
CA ILE A 79 -8.69 -10.97 -8.22
C ILE A 79 -7.48 -10.06 -8.02
N ASP A 80 -6.67 -10.36 -7.01
CA ASP A 80 -5.61 -9.44 -6.56
C ASP A 80 -4.20 -9.92 -6.96
N GLU A 81 -3.37 -9.00 -7.46
CA GLU A 81 -1.99 -9.23 -7.92
C GLU A 81 -1.84 -10.20 -9.11
N VAL A 82 -2.64 -10.00 -10.18
CA VAL A 82 -2.59 -10.84 -11.39
C VAL A 82 -1.28 -10.69 -12.18
N ASP A 83 -0.54 -9.59 -11.96
CA ASP A 83 0.81 -9.34 -12.46
C ASP A 83 1.89 -10.23 -11.83
N LYS A 84 1.54 -11.01 -10.78
CA LYS A 84 2.45 -11.92 -10.08
C LYS A 84 2.10 -13.40 -10.26
N LEU A 85 1.42 -13.74 -11.36
CA LEU A 85 1.19 -15.13 -11.80
C LEU A 85 2.51 -15.89 -11.99
N GLY A 86 2.71 -16.96 -11.23
CA GLY A 86 3.90 -17.82 -11.32
C GLY A 86 3.76 -18.88 -12.41
N ARG A 87 4.83 -19.13 -13.18
CA ARG A 87 4.88 -20.26 -14.11
C ARG A 87 5.29 -21.54 -13.37
N GLY A 88 4.33 -22.41 -13.10
CA GLY A 88 4.57 -23.70 -12.45
C GLY A 88 4.92 -24.84 -13.40
N HIS A 89 5.26 -25.99 -12.82
CA HIS A 89 5.47 -27.24 -13.55
C HIS A 89 4.20 -28.09 -13.67
N ALA A 90 3.16 -27.80 -12.88
CA ALA A 90 1.89 -28.56 -12.85
C ALA A 90 0.88 -28.12 -13.94
N GLY A 91 1.22 -27.10 -14.71
CA GLY A 91 0.35 -26.43 -15.66
C GLY A 91 0.59 -24.91 -15.61
N ASP A 92 -0.06 -24.19 -16.52
CA ASP A 92 -0.04 -22.73 -16.53
C ASP A 92 -1.30 -22.18 -15.82
N PRO A 93 -1.18 -21.48 -14.67
CA PRO A 93 -2.33 -20.91 -13.99
C PRO A 93 -3.00 -19.79 -14.81
N ALA A 94 -2.29 -19.13 -15.75
CA ALA A 94 -2.92 -18.15 -16.64
C ALA A 94 -3.95 -18.82 -17.58
N SER A 95 -3.71 -20.06 -18.00
CA SER A 95 -4.68 -20.85 -18.79
C SER A 95 -5.96 -21.19 -18.00
N ALA A 96 -5.86 -21.41 -16.69
CA ALA A 96 -7.04 -21.59 -15.84
C ALA A 96 -7.77 -20.27 -15.56
N MET A 97 -7.05 -19.15 -15.54
CA MET A 97 -7.65 -17.81 -15.48
C MET A 97 -8.35 -17.42 -16.77
N LEU A 98 -7.84 -17.84 -17.94
CA LEU A 98 -8.54 -17.65 -19.21
C LEU A 98 -9.91 -18.33 -19.22
N GLU A 99 -10.01 -19.59 -18.80
CA GLU A 99 -11.30 -20.31 -18.73
C GLU A 99 -12.28 -19.70 -17.70
N LEU A 100 -11.77 -19.10 -16.61
CA LEU A 100 -12.59 -18.43 -15.61
C LEU A 100 -13.18 -17.10 -16.13
N LEU A 101 -12.40 -16.39 -16.96
CA LEU A 101 -12.70 -15.03 -17.40
C LEU A 101 -13.37 -14.98 -18.78
N ASP A 102 -13.11 -15.95 -19.67
CA ASP A 102 -13.67 -15.94 -21.03
C ASP A 102 -15.22 -16.10 -21.00
N PRO A 103 -15.99 -15.12 -21.53
CA PRO A 103 -17.46 -15.17 -21.50
C PRO A 103 -18.07 -16.37 -22.25
N GLU A 104 -17.35 -17.00 -23.19
CA GLU A 104 -17.84 -18.21 -23.87
C GLU A 104 -17.66 -19.47 -23.01
N GLN A 105 -16.77 -19.44 -22.01
CA GLN A 105 -16.37 -20.61 -21.21
C GLN A 105 -16.90 -20.56 -19.78
N ASN A 106 -17.02 -19.37 -19.19
CA ASN A 106 -17.37 -19.18 -17.78
C ASN A 106 -18.77 -19.72 -17.39
N ALA A 107 -19.68 -19.88 -18.35
CA ALA A 107 -20.99 -20.49 -18.16
C ALA A 107 -20.94 -22.03 -17.92
N ASN A 108 -19.81 -22.68 -18.21
CA ASN A 108 -19.60 -24.12 -18.06
C ASN A 108 -18.29 -24.43 -17.30
N PHE A 109 -17.85 -23.53 -16.40
CA PHE A 109 -16.57 -23.67 -15.70
C PHE A 109 -16.48 -24.99 -14.91
N LEU A 110 -15.44 -25.77 -15.13
CA LEU A 110 -15.29 -27.11 -14.54
C LEU A 110 -14.26 -27.12 -13.39
N ASP A 111 -14.78 -27.17 -12.16
CA ASP A 111 -13.98 -27.45 -10.97
C ASP A 111 -13.72 -28.96 -10.82
N HIS A 112 -12.46 -29.36 -10.68
CA HIS A 112 -12.01 -30.75 -10.59
C HIS A 112 -12.48 -31.49 -9.33
N TYR A 113 -12.86 -30.78 -8.27
CA TYR A 113 -13.36 -31.36 -7.03
C TYR A 113 -14.87 -31.56 -7.07
N LEU A 114 -15.62 -30.71 -7.78
CA LEU A 114 -17.05 -30.87 -7.98
C LEU A 114 -17.39 -31.82 -9.14
N ASP A 115 -16.62 -31.79 -10.23
CA ASP A 115 -16.83 -32.56 -11.46
C ASP A 115 -18.22 -32.31 -12.10
N VAL A 116 -18.69 -31.07 -11.97
CA VAL A 116 -19.97 -30.55 -12.45
C VAL A 116 -19.73 -29.14 -12.99
N PRO A 117 -20.25 -28.76 -14.18
CA PRO A 117 -20.10 -27.41 -14.72
C PRO A 117 -20.83 -26.38 -13.86
N ILE A 118 -20.20 -25.22 -13.66
CA ILE A 118 -20.69 -24.10 -12.86
C ILE A 118 -20.91 -22.90 -13.75
N ASP A 119 -22.09 -22.29 -13.66
CA ASP A 119 -22.40 -21.03 -14.32
C ASP A 119 -21.82 -19.85 -13.55
N LEU A 120 -20.74 -19.25 -14.09
CA LEU A 120 -20.11 -18.04 -13.57
C LEU A 120 -20.45 -16.79 -14.39
N SER A 121 -21.34 -16.87 -15.39
CA SER A 121 -21.69 -15.76 -16.31
C SER A 121 -22.25 -14.50 -15.63
N LYS A 122 -22.63 -14.61 -14.35
CA LYS A 122 -23.23 -13.54 -13.53
C LYS A 122 -22.26 -12.98 -12.47
N VAL A 123 -21.04 -13.52 -12.40
CA VAL A 123 -19.96 -13.03 -11.54
C VAL A 123 -19.36 -11.78 -12.16
N LEU A 124 -19.26 -10.68 -11.41
CA LEU A 124 -18.53 -9.50 -11.86
C LEU A 124 -17.07 -9.62 -11.43
N PHE A 125 -16.17 -9.70 -12.41
CA PHE A 125 -14.73 -9.84 -12.18
C PHE A 125 -14.01 -8.49 -12.21
N VAL A 126 -13.21 -8.22 -11.18
CA VAL A 126 -12.30 -7.08 -11.13
C VAL A 126 -10.91 -7.60 -10.83
N CYS A 127 -9.92 -7.25 -11.65
CA CYS A 127 -8.52 -7.63 -11.47
C CYS A 127 -7.69 -6.44 -10.96
N THR A 128 -6.64 -6.69 -10.17
CA THR A 128 -5.61 -5.69 -9.86
C THR A 128 -4.24 -6.13 -10.39
N ALA A 129 -3.48 -5.14 -10.86
CA ALA A 129 -2.07 -5.27 -11.20
C ALA A 129 -1.32 -4.01 -10.80
N ASN A 130 0.00 -4.11 -10.61
CA ASN A 130 0.90 -2.97 -10.42
C ASN A 130 1.66 -2.67 -11.72
N VAL A 131 1.99 -3.72 -12.49
CA VAL A 131 2.69 -3.61 -13.79
C VAL A 131 1.92 -4.38 -14.87
N VAL A 132 1.34 -3.65 -15.82
CA VAL A 132 0.55 -4.24 -16.92
C VAL A 132 1.40 -5.12 -17.84
N GLU A 133 2.67 -4.76 -18.06
CA GLU A 133 3.61 -5.48 -18.94
C GLU A 133 3.95 -6.91 -18.47
N MET A 134 3.70 -7.25 -17.20
CA MET A 134 3.92 -8.59 -16.67
C MET A 134 2.72 -9.53 -16.88
N ILE A 135 1.57 -9.00 -17.31
CA ILE A 135 0.35 -9.77 -17.54
C ILE A 135 0.44 -10.47 -18.91
N PRO A 136 0.12 -11.77 -19.02
CA PRO A 136 0.03 -12.45 -20.31
C PRO A 136 -0.97 -11.78 -21.25
N ASN A 137 -0.54 -11.41 -22.46
CA ASN A 137 -1.38 -10.74 -23.47
C ASN A 137 -2.78 -11.38 -23.66
N PRO A 138 -2.96 -12.72 -23.71
CA PRO A 138 -4.30 -13.31 -23.89
C PRO A 138 -5.31 -12.98 -22.78
N LEU A 139 -4.84 -12.62 -21.57
CA LEU A 139 -5.67 -12.09 -20.49
C LEU A 139 -5.92 -10.59 -20.68
N LEU A 140 -4.87 -9.83 -21.04
CA LEU A 140 -4.95 -8.38 -21.25
C LEU A 140 -5.89 -8.02 -22.43
N ASP A 141 -5.87 -8.80 -23.51
CA ASP A 141 -6.76 -8.67 -24.68
C ASP A 141 -8.26 -8.89 -24.34
N ARG A 142 -8.56 -9.39 -23.13
CA ARG A 142 -9.92 -9.62 -22.59
C ARG A 142 -10.29 -8.66 -21.44
N MET A 143 -9.45 -7.68 -21.12
CA MET A 143 -9.63 -6.78 -19.97
C MET A 143 -9.67 -5.32 -20.40
N GLU A 144 -10.61 -4.54 -19.84
CA GLU A 144 -10.53 -3.08 -19.94
C GLU A 144 -9.51 -2.56 -18.92
N VAL A 145 -8.50 -1.82 -19.38
CA VAL A 145 -7.40 -1.33 -18.53
C VAL A 145 -7.71 0.06 -17.99
N ILE A 146 -8.10 0.14 -16.72
CA ILE A 146 -8.38 1.39 -16.01
C ILE A 146 -7.13 1.82 -15.24
N THR A 147 -6.45 2.84 -15.77
CA THR A 147 -5.21 3.38 -15.19
C THR A 147 -5.49 4.28 -13.98
N ILE A 148 -5.32 3.73 -12.78
CA ILE A 148 -5.38 4.49 -11.53
C ILE A 148 -3.98 5.04 -11.23
N ALA A 149 -3.87 6.36 -11.07
CA ALA A 149 -2.63 7.04 -10.73
C ALA A 149 -2.43 7.20 -9.21
N GLY A 150 -1.20 7.51 -8.79
CA GLY A 150 -0.90 7.89 -7.40
C GLY A 150 -1.49 9.24 -7.01
N TYR A 151 -1.66 9.44 -5.69
CA TYR A 151 -2.25 10.64 -5.11
C TYR A 151 -1.21 11.75 -4.90
N ILE A 152 -1.60 13.02 -5.12
CA ILE A 152 -0.78 14.19 -4.74
C ILE A 152 -0.88 14.51 -3.25
N THR A 153 0.02 15.34 -2.71
CA THR A 153 0.03 15.77 -1.30
C THR A 153 -1.33 16.27 -0.82
N ASP A 154 -1.99 17.10 -1.62
CA ASP A 154 -3.28 17.71 -1.29
C ASP A 154 -4.41 16.65 -1.18
N GLU A 155 -4.45 15.72 -2.13
CA GLU A 155 -5.38 14.56 -2.10
C GLU A 155 -5.10 13.65 -0.90
N LYS A 156 -3.83 13.39 -0.58
CA LYS A 156 -3.43 12.59 0.59
C LYS A 156 -3.83 13.25 1.91
N MET A 157 -3.82 14.57 2.00
CA MET A 157 -4.32 15.31 3.16
C MET A 157 -5.82 15.09 3.37
N HIS A 158 -6.62 15.21 2.31
CA HIS A 158 -8.07 14.92 2.37
C HIS A 158 -8.34 13.44 2.72
N ILE A 159 -7.68 12.50 2.05
CA ILE A 159 -7.81 11.05 2.34
C ILE A 159 -7.42 10.74 3.80
N ALA A 160 -6.37 11.39 4.32
CA ALA A 160 -5.95 11.22 5.71
C ALA A 160 -7.03 11.69 6.70
N ARG A 161 -7.62 12.86 6.50
CA ARG A 161 -8.59 13.46 7.42
C ARG A 161 -9.97 12.80 7.35
N ASP A 162 -10.50 12.57 6.15
CA ASP A 162 -11.87 12.09 5.96
C ASP A 162 -12.01 10.58 6.20
N TYR A 163 -10.97 9.79 5.87
CA TYR A 163 -11.00 8.32 5.90
C TYR A 163 -10.01 7.74 6.91
N LEU A 164 -8.70 7.98 6.75
CA LEU A 164 -7.69 7.24 7.53
C LEU A 164 -7.74 7.56 9.03
N GLU A 165 -7.89 8.83 9.41
CA GLU A 165 -8.01 9.25 10.81
C GLU A 165 -9.27 8.65 11.45
N LYS A 166 -10.42 8.75 10.77
CA LYS A 166 -11.69 8.21 11.23
C LYS A 166 -11.63 6.69 11.46
N THR A 167 -11.22 5.93 10.43
CA THR A 167 -11.12 4.47 10.49
C THR A 167 -10.11 4.02 11.56
N THR A 168 -8.98 4.73 11.69
CA THR A 168 -7.98 4.44 12.74
C THR A 168 -8.53 4.71 14.14
N ARG A 169 -9.20 5.85 14.34
CA ARG A 169 -9.80 6.24 15.62
C ARG A 169 -10.85 5.24 16.07
N GLU A 170 -11.74 4.83 15.17
CA GLU A 170 -12.76 3.80 15.40
C GLU A 170 -12.12 2.44 15.73
N ALA A 171 -11.09 2.01 14.99
CA ALA A 171 -10.36 0.77 15.27
C ALA A 171 -9.54 0.79 16.58
N CYS A 172 -9.15 1.97 17.06
CA CYS A 172 -8.44 2.15 18.33
C CYS A 172 -9.37 2.42 19.53
N GLY A 173 -10.69 2.59 19.32
CA GLY A 173 -11.67 2.86 20.38
C GLY A 173 -11.55 4.25 21.03
N ILE A 174 -10.87 5.20 20.39
CA ILE A 174 -10.61 6.56 20.91
C ILE A 174 -11.80 7.49 20.61
N LYS A 175 -12.21 8.34 21.55
CA LYS A 175 -13.27 9.34 21.32
C LYS A 175 -12.75 10.55 20.54
N PRO A 176 -13.60 11.22 19.73
CA PRO A 176 -13.18 12.42 18.98
C PRO A 176 -12.81 13.63 19.87
N GLU A 177 -13.16 13.59 21.16
CA GLU A 177 -12.82 14.63 22.14
C GLU A 177 -11.43 14.45 22.77
N GLU A 178 -10.90 13.21 22.76
CA GLU A 178 -9.67 12.83 23.47
C GLU A 178 -8.39 13.17 22.67
N VAL A 179 -8.47 13.27 21.34
CA VAL A 179 -7.32 13.41 20.44
C VAL A 179 -7.61 14.36 19.27
N GLU A 180 -6.63 15.18 18.90
CA GLU A 180 -6.65 15.97 17.67
C GLU A 180 -5.27 15.95 17.01
N VAL A 181 -5.22 15.56 15.74
CA VAL A 181 -4.03 15.73 14.89
C VAL A 181 -4.21 17.00 14.07
N THR A 182 -3.21 17.89 14.08
CA THR A 182 -3.27 19.14 13.31
C THR A 182 -2.82 18.92 11.87
N ASP A 183 -3.31 19.76 10.95
CA ASP A 183 -3.02 19.61 9.52
C ASP A 183 -1.51 19.75 9.23
N ALA A 184 -0.81 20.57 10.02
CA ALA A 184 0.66 20.70 9.97
C ALA A 184 1.40 19.40 10.40
N ALA A 185 0.81 18.60 11.30
CA ALA A 185 1.33 17.28 11.64
C ALA A 185 1.09 16.27 10.50
N LEU A 186 -0.10 16.25 9.90
CA LEU A 186 -0.41 15.37 8.76
C LEU A 186 0.47 15.66 7.54
N LEU A 187 0.68 16.94 7.20
CA LEU A 187 1.59 17.36 6.14
C LEU A 187 3.03 16.90 6.43
N ALA A 188 3.50 17.09 7.67
CA ALA A 188 4.82 16.62 8.09
C ALA A 188 4.98 15.09 8.00
N LEU A 189 3.92 14.29 8.20
CA LEU A 189 3.94 12.84 7.95
C LEU A 189 4.15 12.52 6.47
N ILE A 190 3.38 13.18 5.59
CA ILE A 190 3.40 12.90 4.16
C ILE A 190 4.81 13.17 3.59
N GLU A 191 5.40 14.32 3.92
CA GLU A 191 6.72 14.72 3.42
C GLU A 191 7.88 13.92 4.02
N ASN A 192 7.93 13.80 5.36
CA ASN A 192 9.12 13.33 6.07
C ASN A 192 9.12 11.82 6.37
N TYR A 193 7.98 11.15 6.18
CA TYR A 193 7.81 9.72 6.52
C TYR A 193 7.17 8.88 5.39
N CYS A 194 6.52 9.46 4.37
CA CYS A 194 5.68 8.70 3.43
C CYS A 194 6.05 8.86 1.93
N ARG A 195 7.24 8.39 1.52
CA ARG A 195 7.60 8.29 0.08
C ARG A 195 6.99 7.06 -0.61
N GLU A 196 5.79 7.24 -1.15
CA GLU A 196 5.07 6.25 -1.98
C GLU A 196 4.02 6.98 -2.86
N ALA A 197 3.53 6.32 -3.92
CA ALA A 197 2.40 6.83 -4.71
C ALA A 197 1.05 6.73 -3.96
N GLY A 198 0.89 5.72 -3.09
CA GLY A 198 -0.34 5.47 -2.31
C GLY A 198 -0.38 6.14 -0.94
N VAL A 199 -1.19 5.58 -0.04
CA VAL A 199 -1.38 6.02 1.36
C VAL A 199 -1.18 4.90 2.39
N ARG A 200 -0.60 3.76 1.99
CA ARG A 200 -0.46 2.55 2.82
C ARG A 200 0.55 2.73 3.95
N ASN A 201 1.63 3.48 3.73
CA ASN A 201 2.57 3.84 4.79
C ASN A 201 2.01 5.00 5.63
N LEU A 202 1.31 5.96 5.02
CA LEU A 202 0.61 7.04 5.75
C LEU A 202 -0.39 6.46 6.76
N GLN A 203 -1.21 5.48 6.36
CA GLN A 203 -2.09 4.72 7.25
C GLN A 203 -1.31 4.08 8.41
N LYS A 204 -0.22 3.33 8.16
CA LYS A 204 0.61 2.73 9.23
C LYS A 204 1.16 3.77 10.21
N HIS A 205 1.52 4.96 9.73
CA HIS A 205 2.02 6.04 10.58
C HIS A 205 0.90 6.64 11.44
N ILE A 206 -0.29 6.85 10.90
CA ILE A 206 -1.48 7.27 11.65
C ILE A 206 -1.87 6.20 12.69
N GLU A 207 -1.96 4.92 12.30
CA GLU A 207 -2.18 3.80 13.22
C GLU A 207 -1.14 3.73 14.34
N LYS A 208 0.13 4.04 14.05
CA LYS A 208 1.21 4.07 15.06
C LYS A 208 1.04 5.22 16.06
N ILE A 209 0.55 6.38 15.61
CA ILE A 209 0.23 7.53 16.46
C ILE A 209 -0.94 7.19 17.39
N TYR A 210 -2.11 6.85 16.84
CA TYR A 210 -3.31 6.54 17.64
C TYR A 210 -3.09 5.38 18.62
N ARG A 211 -2.36 4.33 18.21
CA ARG A 211 -1.99 3.20 19.11
C ARG A 211 -1.06 3.61 20.26
N LYS A 212 -0.16 4.59 20.04
CA LYS A 212 0.65 5.16 21.12
C LYS A 212 -0.15 6.06 22.04
N ILE A 213 -1.08 6.84 21.51
CA ILE A 213 -1.95 7.70 22.32
C ILE A 213 -2.90 6.84 23.16
N ALA A 214 -3.50 5.78 22.60
CA ALA A 214 -4.25 4.79 23.37
C ALA A 214 -3.42 4.21 24.53
N LEU A 215 -2.16 3.85 24.29
CA LEU A 215 -1.25 3.37 25.34
C LEU A 215 -0.92 4.44 26.41
N GLN A 216 -0.83 5.71 26.03
CA GLN A 216 -0.66 6.82 26.99
C GLN A 216 -1.93 7.03 27.84
N LEU A 217 -3.09 7.11 27.20
CA LEU A 217 -4.39 7.26 27.87
C LEU A 217 -4.68 6.10 28.83
N VAL A 218 -4.43 4.85 28.43
CA VAL A 218 -4.57 3.67 29.31
C VAL A 218 -3.60 3.73 30.50
N ARG A 219 -2.36 4.19 30.30
CA ARG A 219 -1.39 4.36 31.40
C ARG A 219 -1.77 5.49 32.35
N GLN A 220 -2.27 6.61 31.82
CA GLN A 220 -2.81 7.72 32.61
C GLN A 220 -4.07 7.31 33.39
N GLY A 221 -4.91 6.46 32.79
CA GLY A 221 -6.05 5.82 33.47
C GLY A 221 -5.61 4.95 34.63
N ALA A 222 -4.66 4.04 34.40
CA ALA A 222 -4.10 3.17 35.44
C ALA A 222 -3.41 3.94 36.59
N SER A 223 -2.78 5.09 36.31
CA SER A 223 -2.25 5.98 37.36
C SER A 223 -3.31 6.81 38.10
N ASN A 224 -4.57 6.79 37.64
CA ASN A 224 -5.71 7.48 38.25
C ASN A 224 -6.69 6.52 38.93
N GLU A 225 -6.45 5.21 38.92
CA GLU A 225 -7.11 4.29 39.84
C GLU A 225 -6.54 4.52 41.26
N PRO A 226 -7.38 4.70 42.29
CA PRO A 226 -6.88 4.80 43.66
C PRO A 226 -6.26 3.46 44.06
N ALA A 227 -5.05 3.51 44.64
CA ALA A 227 -4.37 2.32 45.13
C ALA A 227 -5.29 1.53 46.08
N ILE A 228 -5.71 0.34 45.66
CA ILE A 228 -6.58 -0.54 46.44
C ILE A 228 -5.82 -0.90 47.72
N ALA A 229 -6.43 -0.63 48.88
CA ALA A 229 -5.80 -0.84 50.18
C ALA A 229 -5.40 -2.31 50.36
N GLU A 230 -4.28 -2.53 51.07
CA GLU A 230 -3.72 -3.84 51.33
C GLU A 230 -4.76 -4.77 51.98
N VAL A 231 -5.17 -5.82 51.27
CA VAL A 231 -5.97 -6.89 51.85
C VAL A 231 -5.06 -7.68 52.78
N GLN A 232 -5.28 -7.53 54.09
CA GLN A 232 -4.55 -8.27 55.11
C GLN A 232 -4.75 -9.77 54.92
N VAL A 233 -3.67 -10.47 54.57
CA VAL A 233 -3.62 -11.94 54.61
C VAL A 233 -3.58 -12.35 56.08
N VAL A 234 -4.65 -12.98 56.55
CA VAL A 234 -4.70 -13.59 57.89
C VAL A 234 -4.21 -15.03 57.76
N GLU A 235 -3.05 -15.31 58.34
CA GLU A 235 -2.51 -16.67 58.44
C GLU A 235 -3.31 -17.48 59.49
N PRO A 236 -3.71 -18.72 59.19
CA PRO A 236 -4.13 -19.69 60.21
C PRO A 236 -2.90 -20.43 60.77
N GLU A 237 -2.84 -20.59 62.10
CA GLU A 237 -1.70 -21.21 62.80
C GLU A 237 -1.50 -22.70 62.48
N GLU A 238 -0.26 -23.17 62.67
CA GLU A 238 0.19 -24.53 62.35
C GLU A 238 -0.35 -25.61 63.31
N ALA A 239 -0.45 -26.84 62.79
CA ALA A 239 -0.57 -28.06 63.61
C ALA A 239 0.48 -29.09 63.14
N LEU A 240 1.55 -29.24 63.94
CA LEU A 240 2.73 -30.06 63.62
C LEU A 240 2.49 -31.57 63.77
N VAL A 241 2.99 -32.35 62.80
CA VAL A 241 3.41 -33.76 63.00
C VAL A 241 4.67 -34.06 62.17
N GLU A 242 5.73 -34.49 62.87
CA GLU A 242 7.05 -34.98 62.39
C GLU A 242 6.96 -36.39 61.74
N CYS A 243 7.94 -37.03 61.05
CA CYS A 243 9.29 -36.77 60.48
C CYS A 243 9.67 -38.05 59.65
N ALA A 244 10.75 -38.20 58.86
CA ALA A 244 11.81 -37.35 58.26
C ALA A 244 12.54 -38.17 57.15
N ASP A 245 13.60 -37.59 56.55
CA ASP A 245 14.66 -38.24 55.71
C ASP A 245 14.22 -38.81 54.33
N ASP A 246 15.07 -38.98 53.31
CA ASP A 246 16.54 -38.90 53.20
C ASP A 246 17.00 -38.24 51.86
N LEU A 247 18.32 -38.08 51.62
CA LEU A 247 18.93 -37.25 50.57
C LEU A 247 19.32 -37.97 49.25
N SER A 248 19.30 -37.18 48.15
CA SER A 248 20.13 -37.32 46.92
C SER A 248 19.80 -38.53 45.99
N ILE A 249 20.18 -38.62 44.70
CA ILE A 249 21.39 -38.22 43.95
C ILE A 249 21.05 -37.62 42.55
N LYS A 250 22.02 -36.99 41.86
CA LYS A 250 21.88 -36.35 40.54
C LYS A 250 22.16 -37.28 39.32
N ALA A 251 21.41 -37.03 38.23
CA ALA A 251 21.79 -37.03 36.80
C ALA A 251 22.33 -38.31 36.11
N VAL A 252 21.91 -38.55 34.85
CA VAL A 252 22.72 -38.42 33.59
C VAL A 252 21.94 -38.92 32.35
N GLU A 253 21.91 -38.05 31.33
CA GLU A 253 21.87 -38.16 29.85
C GLU A 253 21.45 -39.44 29.04
N SER A 254 20.79 -39.14 27.91
CA SER A 254 20.96 -39.67 26.52
C SER A 254 20.52 -41.09 26.07
N GLU A 255 19.48 -41.09 25.22
CA GLU A 255 19.39 -41.64 23.84
C GLU A 255 19.45 -43.16 23.48
N THR A 256 18.75 -43.46 22.36
CA THR A 256 18.67 -44.73 21.58
C THR A 256 17.91 -45.91 22.25
N GLY A 257 17.17 -46.77 21.52
CA GLY A 257 16.75 -46.75 20.11
C GLY A 257 16.12 -48.08 19.62
N ALA A 258 15.38 -48.03 18.50
CA ALA A 258 14.77 -49.15 17.73
C ALA A 258 13.46 -49.81 18.23
N GLU A 259 12.62 -50.21 17.25
CA GLU A 259 11.37 -51.01 17.37
C GLU A 259 11.65 -52.53 17.26
N PRO A 260 10.65 -53.45 17.36
CA PRO A 260 9.91 -53.87 16.15
C PRO A 260 8.47 -54.51 16.30
N VAL A 261 7.63 -54.32 15.26
CA VAL A 261 6.44 -55.08 14.74
C VAL A 261 5.23 -55.63 15.59
N GLU A 262 4.04 -55.36 15.03
CA GLU A 262 2.81 -56.20 14.79
C GLU A 262 1.82 -56.74 15.88
N ASP A 263 0.59 -56.19 15.80
CA ASP A 263 -0.73 -56.86 15.57
C ASP A 263 -1.67 -57.33 16.74
N SER A 264 -2.97 -57.43 16.39
CA SER A 264 -4.13 -58.12 17.03
C SER A 264 -5.09 -57.39 18.04
N SER A 265 -6.07 -56.66 17.49
CA SER A 265 -7.56 -56.83 17.63
C SER A 265 -8.35 -57.00 18.98
N HIS A 266 -9.60 -56.47 18.97
CA HIS A 266 -10.79 -56.73 19.83
C HIS A 266 -10.84 -56.08 21.26
N GLU A 267 -11.81 -55.18 21.61
CA GLU A 267 -13.27 -55.32 21.93
C GLU A 267 -13.56 -55.60 23.43
N GLN A 268 -14.55 -55.08 24.19
CA GLN A 268 -15.72 -54.16 24.06
C GLN A 268 -15.66 -53.13 25.25
N THR A 269 -16.52 -52.12 25.55
CA THR A 269 -18.01 -51.91 25.61
C THR A 269 -18.30 -50.38 25.56
N THR A 270 -19.32 -49.80 24.89
CA THR A 270 -20.80 -49.78 25.12
C THR A 270 -21.21 -49.32 26.54
N ASP A 271 -22.13 -48.37 26.80
CA ASP A 271 -23.01 -47.46 25.99
C ASP A 271 -22.97 -46.03 26.63
N THR A 272 -23.76 -44.96 26.38
CA THR A 272 -25.11 -44.67 25.80
C THR A 272 -25.07 -43.16 25.37
N SER A 273 -25.60 -42.58 24.27
CA SER A 273 -26.78 -42.69 23.38
C SER A 273 -27.98 -41.74 23.71
N ILE A 274 -28.42 -40.98 22.68
CA ILE A 274 -29.83 -40.59 22.33
C ILE A 274 -30.53 -39.54 23.25
N GLU A 275 -31.17 -38.44 22.77
CA GLU A 275 -31.32 -37.86 21.40
C GLU A 275 -31.77 -36.36 21.39
N ALA A 276 -32.59 -35.92 20.41
CA ALA A 276 -33.12 -34.55 20.16
C ALA A 276 -34.50 -34.30 20.88
N ASP A 277 -35.35 -33.26 20.66
CA ASP A 277 -35.71 -32.48 19.44
C ASP A 277 -36.64 -31.23 19.70
N THR A 278 -36.88 -30.41 18.67
CA THR A 278 -37.99 -29.43 18.40
C THR A 278 -38.50 -28.35 19.41
N VAL A 279 -38.20 -27.08 19.09
CA VAL A 279 -39.05 -25.86 18.86
C VAL A 279 -40.60 -25.99 19.00
N PRO A 280 -41.34 -25.07 19.70
CA PRO A 280 -42.08 -23.96 19.04
C PRO A 280 -42.24 -22.62 19.85
N THR A 281 -43.08 -21.69 19.36
CA THR A 281 -43.06 -20.23 19.60
C THR A 281 -44.33 -19.59 20.24
N ASP A 282 -44.25 -18.26 20.49
CA ASP A 282 -45.30 -17.22 20.51
C ASP A 282 -46.20 -16.91 21.75
N LEU A 283 -45.91 -15.74 22.36
CA LEU A 283 -46.85 -14.62 22.71
C LEU A 283 -47.99 -14.88 23.75
N PRO A 284 -48.74 -13.85 24.28
CA PRO A 284 -48.85 -12.43 23.90
C PRO A 284 -48.70 -11.42 25.07
N ALA A 285 -49.24 -10.20 24.92
CA ALA A 285 -49.29 -9.14 25.95
C ALA A 285 -50.63 -8.37 25.94
N ASP A 286 -51.10 -7.90 27.12
CA ASP A 286 -51.89 -6.65 27.28
C ASP A 286 -51.92 -6.17 28.76
N GLN A 287 -52.52 -5.01 29.04
CA GLN A 287 -52.48 -4.25 30.33
C GLN A 287 -53.84 -4.29 31.11
N PRO A 288 -54.21 -3.34 32.00
CA PRO A 288 -53.56 -2.72 33.18
C PRO A 288 -54.42 -2.79 34.49
N SER A 289 -53.91 -2.34 35.67
CA SER A 289 -54.72 -1.64 36.73
C SER A 289 -53.89 -1.09 37.91
N ASP A 290 -54.49 -0.15 38.66
CA ASP A 290 -53.94 0.64 39.79
C ASP A 290 -53.56 -0.17 41.06
N SER A 291 -52.67 0.28 41.95
CA SER A 291 -52.86 1.51 42.77
C SER A 291 -51.66 1.90 43.65
N LYS A 292 -51.80 3.02 44.38
CA LYS A 292 -50.75 3.82 45.04
C LYS A 292 -50.34 3.30 46.42
N ASP A 293 -49.11 3.62 46.83
CA ASP A 293 -48.93 4.41 48.07
C ASP A 293 -47.67 5.30 48.00
N ALA A 294 -47.57 6.30 48.89
CA ALA A 294 -46.38 7.15 49.08
C ALA A 294 -45.52 6.59 50.24
N THR A 295 -44.23 6.88 50.44
CA THR A 295 -43.47 8.14 50.40
C THR A 295 -41.98 7.72 50.31
N ASP A 296 -41.03 8.43 49.70
CA ASP A 296 -40.41 9.65 50.26
C ASP A 296 -39.44 10.29 49.25
N THR A 297 -39.22 11.61 49.33
CA THR A 297 -38.45 12.35 48.31
C THR A 297 -37.11 12.87 48.83
N LYS A 298 -36.02 12.20 48.47
CA LYS A 298 -34.66 12.79 48.51
C LYS A 298 -34.07 12.87 47.11
N LYS A 299 -34.02 14.10 46.57
CA LYS A 299 -33.13 14.43 45.46
C LYS A 299 -31.68 14.26 45.92
N ILE A 300 -31.00 13.22 45.44
CA ILE A 300 -29.56 13.32 45.22
C ILE A 300 -29.41 13.78 43.78
N GLN A 301 -28.86 14.98 43.59
CA GLN A 301 -28.43 15.41 42.27
C GLN A 301 -27.07 14.75 42.03
N GLU A 302 -27.03 13.73 41.18
CA GLU A 302 -25.77 13.35 40.55
C GLU A 302 -25.40 14.47 39.58
N SER A 303 -24.62 15.43 40.10
CA SER A 303 -23.91 16.37 39.27
C SER A 303 -22.89 15.58 38.46
N GLU A 304 -23.12 15.43 37.16
CA GLU A 304 -22.11 14.95 36.22
C GLU A 304 -20.91 15.90 36.29
N ALA A 305 -19.92 15.55 37.12
CA ALA A 305 -18.70 16.31 37.25
C ALA A 305 -17.93 16.19 35.94
N THR A 306 -18.01 17.22 35.11
CA THR A 306 -17.30 17.30 33.83
C THR A 306 -15.80 17.18 34.07
N LYS A 307 -15.28 15.94 33.99
CA LYS A 307 -13.84 15.72 33.90
C LYS A 307 -13.37 16.39 32.62
N THR A 308 -12.65 17.49 32.73
CA THR A 308 -11.87 18.05 31.62
C THR A 308 -10.89 16.99 31.16
N ILE A 309 -11.22 16.32 30.06
CA ILE A 309 -10.32 15.40 29.38
C ILE A 309 -9.15 16.23 28.85
N GLU A 310 -7.93 15.89 29.25
CA GLU A 310 -6.73 16.49 28.68
C GLU A 310 -6.58 16.01 27.23
N LYS A 311 -7.03 16.84 26.29
CA LYS A 311 -7.01 16.54 24.86
C LYS A 311 -5.57 16.42 24.36
N VAL A 312 -5.21 15.27 23.81
CA VAL A 312 -3.88 15.03 23.23
C VAL A 312 -3.81 15.63 21.83
N VAL A 313 -3.14 16.78 21.72
CA VAL A 313 -2.90 17.46 20.44
C VAL A 313 -1.57 16.99 19.83
N VAL A 314 -1.62 16.51 18.58
CA VAL A 314 -0.45 16.06 17.82
C VAL A 314 -0.07 17.13 16.80
N ASP A 315 1.15 17.65 16.94
CA ASP A 315 1.70 18.76 16.17
C ASP A 315 3.06 18.37 15.54
N SER A 316 3.45 19.06 14.47
CA SER A 316 4.72 18.86 13.75
C SER A 316 5.96 18.62 14.64
N PRO A 317 6.24 19.39 15.72
CA PRO A 317 7.38 19.11 16.61
C PRO A 317 7.21 17.86 17.50
N ASN A 318 6.00 17.54 17.98
CA ASN A 318 5.79 16.40 18.89
C ASN A 318 5.63 15.06 18.15
N ILE A 319 5.42 15.10 16.83
CA ILE A 319 5.23 13.93 15.98
C ILE A 319 6.40 12.93 16.04
N ALA A 320 7.61 13.41 16.35
CA ALA A 320 8.81 12.60 16.49
C ALA A 320 8.75 11.63 17.69
N ASP A 321 8.04 11.99 18.77
CA ASP A 321 7.86 11.12 19.94
C ASP A 321 6.92 9.95 19.62
N PHE A 322 5.96 10.17 18.71
CA PHE A 322 5.03 9.15 18.24
C PHE A 322 5.66 8.27 17.14
N VAL A 323 6.14 8.86 16.05
CA VAL A 323 6.59 8.10 14.88
C VAL A 323 8.05 7.67 14.96
N GLY A 324 8.90 8.43 15.65
CA GLY A 324 10.37 8.30 15.63
C GLY A 324 11.01 9.45 14.83
N LYS A 325 12.31 9.36 14.55
CA LYS A 325 12.99 10.34 13.69
C LYS A 325 12.43 10.31 12.25
N PRO A 326 12.44 11.45 11.53
CA PRO A 326 12.19 11.49 10.08
C PRO A 326 12.94 10.38 9.34
N VAL A 327 12.21 9.65 8.49
CA VAL A 327 12.78 8.59 7.63
C VAL A 327 13.37 9.19 6.36
N PHE A 328 12.80 10.31 5.92
CA PHE A 328 13.22 11.04 4.73
C PHE A 328 13.59 12.48 5.10
N HIS A 329 14.44 13.07 4.26
CA HIS A 329 14.75 14.49 4.25
C HIS A 329 14.25 15.08 2.93
N ALA A 330 14.41 16.40 2.72
CA ALA A 330 14.07 17.02 1.44
C ALA A 330 14.80 16.33 0.26
N GLU A 331 14.15 16.22 -0.90
CA GLU A 331 14.78 15.69 -2.12
C GLU A 331 15.82 16.65 -2.72
N ARG A 332 15.72 17.94 -2.35
CA ARG A 332 16.60 19.01 -2.80
C ARG A 332 17.97 18.96 -2.10
N ILE A 333 18.98 18.47 -2.81
CA ILE A 333 20.38 18.43 -2.34
C ILE A 333 21.04 19.82 -2.45
N TYR A 334 20.61 20.65 -3.40
CA TYR A 334 21.24 21.93 -3.71
C TYR A 334 20.24 23.09 -3.79
N ASP A 335 20.50 24.19 -3.07
CA ASP A 335 19.75 25.46 -3.22
C ASP A 335 19.98 26.08 -4.61
N ARG A 336 21.24 26.11 -5.06
CA ARG A 336 21.65 26.39 -6.44
C ARG A 336 22.61 25.29 -6.86
N THR A 337 22.36 24.63 -7.98
CA THR A 337 23.26 23.58 -8.48
C THR A 337 24.62 24.16 -8.86
N PRO A 338 25.74 23.48 -8.53
CA PRO A 338 27.06 23.88 -8.99
C PRO A 338 27.25 23.55 -10.48
N ILE A 339 28.36 24.04 -11.06
CA ILE A 339 28.75 23.76 -12.45
C ILE A 339 28.87 22.24 -12.65
N GLY A 340 28.28 21.73 -13.74
CA GLY A 340 28.25 20.30 -14.05
C GLY A 340 27.15 19.51 -13.33
N VAL A 341 26.25 20.16 -12.56
CA VAL A 341 25.15 19.47 -11.85
C VAL A 341 23.79 19.96 -12.34
N VAL A 342 22.92 19.03 -12.75
CA VAL A 342 21.61 19.31 -13.37
C VAL A 342 20.53 18.41 -12.79
N MET A 343 19.34 18.96 -12.50
CA MET A 343 18.21 18.16 -12.06
C MET A 343 17.48 17.50 -13.25
N GLY A 344 17.27 16.19 -13.17
CA GLY A 344 16.47 15.41 -14.09
C GLY A 344 15.26 14.76 -13.42
N LEU A 345 14.23 14.47 -14.22
CA LEU A 345 13.02 13.78 -13.76
C LEU A 345 13.03 12.32 -14.21
N ALA A 346 12.98 11.37 -13.26
CA ALA A 346 12.99 9.94 -13.52
C ALA A 346 11.70 9.26 -13.03
N TRP A 347 11.24 8.27 -13.79
CA TRP A 347 10.18 7.35 -13.38
C TRP A 347 10.79 6.10 -12.75
N THR A 348 10.11 5.56 -11.74
CA THR A 348 10.48 4.33 -11.02
C THR A 348 9.22 3.59 -10.60
N ALA A 349 9.34 2.31 -10.23
CA ALA A 349 8.22 1.52 -9.69
C ALA A 349 7.58 2.09 -8.39
N MET A 350 8.24 3.02 -7.69
CA MET A 350 7.69 3.72 -6.53
C MET A 350 6.97 5.04 -6.89
N GLY A 351 6.93 5.40 -8.17
CA GLY A 351 6.48 6.68 -8.70
C GLY A 351 7.63 7.56 -9.20
N GLY A 352 7.35 8.85 -9.40
CA GLY A 352 8.32 9.81 -9.91
C GLY A 352 9.35 10.25 -8.86
N SER A 353 10.57 10.52 -9.32
CA SER A 353 11.68 11.01 -8.50
C SER A 353 12.47 12.09 -9.24
N THR A 354 12.97 13.07 -8.49
CA THR A 354 14.03 13.98 -8.96
C THR A 354 15.39 13.34 -8.74
N LEU A 355 16.28 13.48 -9.71
CA LEU A 355 17.68 13.07 -9.61
C LEU A 355 18.57 14.25 -9.96
N TYR A 356 19.77 14.31 -9.39
CA TYR A 356 20.83 15.17 -9.89
C TYR A 356 21.76 14.34 -10.76
N ILE A 357 22.10 14.80 -11.95
CA ILE A 357 23.19 14.25 -12.76
C ILE A 357 24.39 15.15 -12.57
N GLU A 358 25.51 14.55 -12.21
CA GLU A 358 26.73 15.25 -11.83
C GLU A 358 27.86 14.89 -12.81
N THR A 359 28.54 15.88 -13.36
CA THR A 359 29.73 15.68 -14.20
C THR A 359 30.92 16.41 -13.62
N SER A 360 31.99 15.68 -13.34
CA SER A 360 33.27 16.22 -12.89
C SER A 360 34.38 15.89 -13.88
N GLN A 361 35.36 16.79 -13.98
CA GLN A 361 36.61 16.50 -14.68
C GLN A 361 37.52 15.67 -13.76
N VAL A 362 38.09 14.58 -14.27
CA VAL A 362 39.00 13.73 -13.51
C VAL A 362 40.43 14.22 -13.75
N GLU A 363 41.13 14.59 -12.67
CA GLU A 363 42.59 14.79 -12.73
C GLU A 363 43.27 13.43 -12.89
N GLN A 364 44.29 13.35 -13.76
CA GLN A 364 44.85 12.07 -14.19
C GLN A 364 45.61 11.33 -13.08
N GLY A 365 44.93 10.36 -12.45
CA GLY A 365 45.53 9.25 -11.72
C GLY A 365 45.32 7.94 -12.46
N GLU A 366 46.24 6.98 -12.31
CA GLU A 366 46.21 5.68 -13.01
C GLU A 366 45.11 4.74 -12.46
N GLY A 367 43.84 5.05 -12.76
CA GLY A 367 42.66 4.34 -12.25
C GLY A 367 41.76 3.78 -13.35
N LYS A 368 41.33 2.52 -13.21
CA LYS A 368 40.42 1.82 -14.15
C LYS A 368 38.95 2.25 -14.00
N GLY A 369 38.68 3.55 -14.12
CA GLY A 369 37.34 4.13 -14.03
C GLY A 369 37.10 5.33 -14.96
N ALA A 370 38.08 5.71 -15.77
CA ALA A 370 37.96 6.82 -16.72
C ALA A 370 37.15 6.42 -17.96
N LEU A 371 36.19 7.26 -18.35
CA LEU A 371 35.55 7.19 -19.66
C LEU A 371 36.51 7.80 -20.69
N GLN A 372 37.44 6.98 -21.22
CA GLN A 372 38.41 7.41 -22.23
C GLN A 372 37.73 7.66 -23.60
N LEU A 373 37.06 8.81 -23.70
CA LEU A 373 36.54 9.33 -24.95
C LEU A 373 37.71 9.89 -25.77
N THR A 374 37.96 9.37 -26.96
CA THR A 374 39.13 9.69 -27.78
C THR A 374 39.05 11.07 -28.43
N GLY A 375 39.29 12.12 -27.64
CA GLY A 375 39.30 13.51 -28.08
C GLY A 375 39.92 14.47 -27.04
N GLN A 376 40.01 15.76 -27.38
CA GLN A 376 40.70 16.78 -26.55
C GLN A 376 39.97 17.19 -25.26
N LEU A 377 38.94 16.46 -24.82
CA LEU A 377 38.07 16.85 -23.70
C LEU A 377 38.61 16.40 -22.32
N GLY A 378 39.57 15.47 -22.30
CA GLY A 378 40.10 14.86 -21.07
C GLY A 378 39.18 13.79 -20.49
N ASP A 379 39.61 13.19 -19.38
CA ASP A 379 38.86 12.16 -18.67
C ASP A 379 37.71 12.80 -17.87
N VAL A 380 36.46 12.45 -18.19
CA VAL A 380 35.25 12.99 -17.54
C VAL A 380 34.53 11.87 -16.78
N HIS A 381 34.13 12.15 -15.54
CA HIS A 381 33.27 11.26 -14.76
C HIS A 381 31.82 11.78 -14.79
N LEU A 382 30.90 10.93 -15.25
CA LEU A 382 29.47 11.15 -15.22
C LEU A 382 28.88 10.29 -14.09
N HIS A 383 28.37 10.93 -13.04
CA HIS A 383 27.73 10.26 -11.92
C HIS A 383 26.21 10.44 -11.96
N VAL A 384 25.50 9.34 -11.72
CA VAL A 384 24.04 9.30 -11.54
C VAL A 384 23.77 8.63 -10.19
N PRO A 385 23.48 9.40 -9.13
CA PRO A 385 23.22 8.90 -7.78
C PRO A 385 22.09 7.86 -7.74
N ALA A 386 22.10 7.00 -6.72
CA ALA A 386 21.12 5.93 -6.54
C ALA A 386 21.00 4.99 -7.76
N GLY A 387 22.12 4.49 -8.30
CA GLY A 387 22.14 3.49 -9.37
C GLY A 387 21.68 2.07 -8.96
N ALA A 388 21.31 1.86 -7.70
CA ALA A 388 20.81 0.57 -7.20
C ALA A 388 19.31 0.36 -7.42
N THR A 389 18.55 1.42 -7.73
CA THR A 389 17.16 1.29 -8.20
C THR A 389 17.14 1.17 -9.73
N PRO A 390 16.36 0.25 -10.32
CA PRO A 390 16.03 0.33 -11.73
C PRO A 390 15.39 1.69 -12.07
N LYS A 391 15.78 2.26 -13.20
CA LYS A 391 15.33 3.57 -13.70
C LYS A 391 15.09 3.44 -15.19
N ASP A 392 13.92 3.86 -15.64
CA ASP A 392 13.45 3.47 -16.97
C ASP A 392 13.74 4.47 -18.09
N GLY A 393 14.19 3.86 -19.19
CA GLY A 393 14.37 4.47 -20.50
C GLY A 393 15.56 5.45 -20.62
N PRO A 394 15.95 5.79 -21.86
CA PRO A 394 16.96 6.81 -22.18
C PRO A 394 16.52 8.25 -21.84
N SER A 395 15.47 8.44 -21.04
CA SER A 395 14.82 9.73 -20.75
C SER A 395 15.65 10.73 -19.91
N ALA A 396 16.87 10.35 -19.56
CA ALA A 396 17.90 11.22 -18.95
C ALA A 396 18.83 11.89 -19.99
N GLY A 397 18.68 11.59 -21.28
CA GLY A 397 19.57 12.06 -22.36
C GLY A 397 19.82 13.57 -22.35
N CYS A 398 18.75 14.37 -22.34
CA CYS A 398 18.85 15.83 -22.29
C CYS A 398 19.61 16.33 -21.04
N THR A 399 19.34 15.71 -19.89
CA THR A 399 19.95 16.05 -18.60
C THR A 399 21.46 15.79 -18.61
N MET A 400 21.89 14.66 -19.19
CA MET A 400 23.32 14.29 -19.32
C MET A 400 24.09 15.21 -20.29
N ILE A 401 23.49 15.64 -21.39
CA ILE A 401 24.13 16.64 -22.28
C ILE A 401 24.22 17.99 -21.56
N THR A 402 23.20 18.38 -20.80
CA THR A 402 23.20 19.67 -20.08
C THR A 402 24.28 19.72 -19.00
N SER A 403 24.51 18.64 -18.24
CA SER A 403 25.61 18.60 -17.25
C SER A 403 26.98 18.70 -17.93
N LEU A 404 27.21 17.92 -18.99
CA LEU A 404 28.45 17.98 -19.78
C LEU A 404 28.69 19.38 -20.39
N LEU A 405 27.66 20.03 -20.93
CA LEU A 405 27.77 21.39 -21.46
C LEU A 405 27.95 22.45 -20.35
N SER A 406 27.33 22.29 -19.18
CA SER A 406 27.58 23.14 -18.02
C SER A 406 29.06 23.07 -17.61
N LEU A 407 29.62 21.87 -17.49
CA LEU A 407 31.04 21.65 -17.18
C LEU A 407 31.96 22.24 -18.25
N ALA A 408 31.70 21.96 -19.53
CA ALA A 408 32.54 22.41 -20.64
C ALA A 408 32.50 23.94 -20.87
N THR A 409 31.33 24.57 -20.72
CA THR A 409 31.17 26.03 -20.88
C THR A 409 31.45 26.82 -19.60
N LYS A 410 31.59 26.12 -18.46
CA LYS A 410 31.67 26.69 -17.10
C LYS A 410 30.50 27.60 -16.73
N LYS A 411 29.33 27.39 -17.36
CA LYS A 411 28.08 28.07 -17.02
C LYS A 411 27.29 27.28 -15.96
N LEU A 412 26.66 28.00 -15.05
CA LEU A 412 25.63 27.44 -14.17
C LEU A 412 24.33 27.23 -14.98
N VAL A 413 23.52 26.25 -14.58
CA VAL A 413 22.18 26.05 -15.12
C VAL A 413 21.17 26.91 -14.34
N LYS A 414 20.10 27.34 -15.03
CA LYS A 414 18.95 28.06 -14.45
C LYS A 414 18.46 27.39 -13.16
N LYS A 415 18.26 28.18 -12.11
CA LYS A 415 17.75 27.69 -10.80
C LYS A 415 16.31 27.19 -10.95
N ASP A 416 15.94 26.20 -10.14
CA ASP A 416 14.58 25.64 -10.06
C ASP A 416 14.08 25.02 -11.40
N LEU A 417 15.03 24.60 -12.24
CA LEU A 417 14.81 23.92 -13.53
C LEU A 417 15.01 22.40 -13.39
N ALA A 418 14.08 21.61 -13.90
CA ALA A 418 14.25 20.16 -14.13
C ALA A 418 13.89 19.78 -15.58
N MET A 419 14.48 18.69 -16.08
CA MET A 419 14.27 18.27 -17.47
C MET A 419 14.28 16.75 -17.65
N THR A 420 13.60 16.28 -18.71
CA THR A 420 13.59 14.89 -19.13
C THR A 420 13.32 14.80 -20.64
N GLY A 421 13.92 13.83 -21.29
CA GLY A 421 13.85 13.65 -22.74
C GLY A 421 14.95 12.72 -23.21
N GLU A 422 14.59 11.74 -24.03
CA GLU A 422 15.58 11.03 -24.85
C GLU A 422 16.08 11.98 -25.95
N VAL A 423 17.36 11.85 -26.32
CA VAL A 423 18.00 12.73 -27.31
C VAL A 423 18.72 11.91 -28.37
N THR A 424 18.46 12.25 -29.63
CA THR A 424 19.09 11.62 -30.79
C THR A 424 20.46 12.23 -31.09
N LEU A 425 21.30 11.53 -31.86
CA LEU A 425 22.56 12.06 -32.39
C LEU A 425 22.39 13.31 -33.28
N THR A 426 21.18 13.59 -33.77
CA THR A 426 20.86 14.80 -34.54
C THR A 426 20.32 15.94 -33.67
N GLY A 427 20.29 15.78 -32.34
CA GLY A 427 19.82 16.80 -31.40
C GLY A 427 18.29 16.89 -31.27
N LYS A 428 17.51 16.01 -31.93
CA LYS A 428 16.06 15.93 -31.70
C LYS A 428 15.73 15.27 -30.37
N ILE A 429 14.69 15.76 -29.72
CA ILE A 429 14.15 15.22 -28.47
C ILE A 429 13.01 14.24 -28.79
N LEU A 430 13.02 13.08 -28.15
CA LEU A 430 12.02 12.02 -28.33
C LEU A 430 11.06 11.95 -27.12
N PRO A 431 9.79 11.51 -27.33
CA PRO A 431 8.80 11.38 -26.27
C PRO A 431 9.24 10.43 -25.15
N ILE A 432 8.71 10.66 -23.95
CA ILE A 432 9.01 9.93 -22.73
C ILE A 432 7.76 9.35 -22.06
N GLY A 433 7.92 8.26 -21.32
CA GLY A 433 6.90 7.77 -20.38
C GLY A 433 6.93 8.49 -19.02
N GLY A 434 5.83 8.36 -18.27
CA GLY A 434 5.71 8.78 -16.87
C GLY A 434 5.55 10.30 -16.66
N VAL A 435 4.91 11.02 -17.59
CA VAL A 435 4.77 12.49 -17.55
C VAL A 435 4.06 12.96 -16.28
N LYS A 436 2.98 12.28 -15.87
CA LYS A 436 2.25 12.59 -14.63
C LYS A 436 3.13 12.47 -13.40
N GLU A 437 3.78 11.32 -13.24
CA GLU A 437 4.62 10.99 -12.09
C GLU A 437 5.83 11.92 -11.99
N LYS A 438 6.46 12.23 -13.13
CA LYS A 438 7.57 13.17 -13.23
C LYS A 438 7.15 14.60 -12.87
N THR A 439 5.95 15.04 -13.27
CA THR A 439 5.39 16.35 -12.89
C THR A 439 5.12 16.42 -11.38
N ILE A 440 4.52 15.37 -10.79
CA ILE A 440 4.28 15.27 -9.34
C ILE A 440 5.60 15.30 -8.55
N ALA A 441 6.65 14.63 -9.04
CA ALA A 441 7.98 14.66 -8.42
C ALA A 441 8.64 16.05 -8.50
N ALA A 442 8.46 16.76 -9.62
CA ALA A 442 8.95 18.13 -9.78
C ALA A 442 8.26 19.09 -8.79
N ARG A 443 6.92 19.06 -8.69
CA ARG A 443 6.15 19.86 -7.71
C ARG A 443 6.58 19.56 -6.26
N ARG A 444 6.85 18.29 -5.92
CA ARG A 444 7.33 17.86 -4.59
C ARG A 444 8.75 18.34 -4.23
N SER A 445 9.55 18.74 -5.22
CA SER A 445 10.93 19.22 -5.04
C SER A 445 11.08 20.74 -5.22
N ASP A 446 9.97 21.49 -5.17
CA ASP A 446 9.91 22.94 -5.40
C ASP A 446 10.55 23.39 -6.73
N VAL A 447 10.46 22.53 -7.75
CA VAL A 447 10.83 22.88 -9.13
C VAL A 447 9.80 23.84 -9.69
N LYS A 448 10.24 24.89 -10.37
CA LYS A 448 9.36 25.92 -10.96
C LYS A 448 9.31 25.86 -12.48
N THR A 449 10.39 25.42 -13.11
CA THR A 449 10.47 25.29 -14.57
C THR A 449 10.73 23.84 -14.95
N ILE A 450 9.91 23.28 -15.85
CA ILE A 450 10.08 21.92 -16.38
C ILE A 450 10.28 21.99 -17.90
N ILE A 451 11.18 21.16 -18.42
CA ILE A 451 11.32 20.90 -19.86
C ILE A 451 10.80 19.50 -20.17
N PHE A 452 9.84 19.41 -21.10
CA PHE A 452 9.29 18.16 -21.65
C PHE A 452 9.39 18.13 -23.18
N PRO A 453 9.45 16.93 -23.81
CA PRO A 453 9.36 16.81 -25.26
C PRO A 453 8.01 17.33 -25.79
N SER A 454 8.02 17.99 -26.95
CA SER A 454 6.83 18.53 -27.63
C SER A 454 5.72 17.49 -27.82
N ALA A 455 6.10 16.27 -28.17
CA ALA A 455 5.22 15.13 -28.36
C ALA A 455 4.41 14.75 -27.09
N ASN A 456 4.96 14.99 -25.89
CA ASN A 456 4.28 14.72 -24.61
C ASN A 456 3.32 15.85 -24.18
N LYS A 457 3.14 16.89 -24.99
CA LYS A 457 2.22 17.99 -24.65
C LYS A 457 0.79 17.48 -24.38
N ARG A 458 0.30 16.52 -25.16
CA ARG A 458 -1.03 15.93 -24.96
C ARG A 458 -1.15 15.29 -23.57
N ASP A 459 -0.19 14.45 -23.20
CA ASP A 459 -0.18 13.73 -21.92
C ASP A 459 -0.11 14.69 -20.72
N PHE A 460 0.56 15.84 -20.90
CA PHE A 460 0.56 16.93 -19.92
C PHE A 460 -0.76 17.70 -19.90
N ASP A 461 -1.34 18.01 -21.05
CA ASP A 461 -2.63 18.71 -21.17
C ASP A 461 -3.78 17.88 -20.56
N GLU A 462 -3.69 16.54 -20.57
CA GLU A 462 -4.61 15.62 -19.90
C GLU A 462 -4.47 15.55 -18.35
N LEU A 463 -3.45 16.20 -17.75
CA LEU A 463 -3.31 16.25 -16.28
C LEU A 463 -4.29 17.24 -15.61
N ALA A 464 -4.69 16.93 -14.38
CA ALA A 464 -5.53 17.82 -13.57
C ALA A 464 -4.81 19.13 -13.19
N GLU A 465 -5.56 20.21 -13.05
CA GLU A 465 -5.02 21.57 -12.87
C GLU A 465 -4.18 21.72 -11.59
N ASN A 466 -4.56 21.04 -10.50
CA ASN A 466 -3.80 20.95 -9.25
C ASN A 466 -2.40 20.31 -9.41
N VAL A 467 -2.14 19.54 -10.48
CA VAL A 467 -0.79 19.02 -10.81
C VAL A 467 0.03 20.04 -11.60
N LYS A 468 -0.63 20.94 -12.34
CA LYS A 468 -0.02 21.97 -13.20
C LYS A 468 0.27 23.28 -12.47
N GLU A 469 -0.49 23.58 -11.41
CA GLU A 469 -0.39 24.86 -10.70
C GLU A 469 1.02 25.13 -10.14
N GLY A 470 1.52 26.33 -10.38
CA GLY A 470 2.86 26.77 -9.96
C GLY A 470 4.02 26.34 -10.87
N LEU A 471 3.76 25.59 -11.95
CA LEU A 471 4.79 25.09 -12.88
C LEU A 471 4.77 25.83 -14.23
N ASP A 472 5.94 26.36 -14.62
CA ASP A 472 6.22 26.85 -15.98
C ASP A 472 6.79 25.69 -16.81
N VAL A 473 6.16 25.38 -17.95
CA VAL A 473 6.47 24.17 -18.72
C VAL A 473 6.82 24.51 -20.16
N HIS A 474 8.07 24.26 -20.52
CA HIS A 474 8.60 24.48 -21.87
C HIS A 474 8.59 23.16 -22.65
N PHE A 475 7.88 23.16 -23.78
CA PHE A 475 7.82 22.04 -24.71
C PHE A 475 8.86 22.22 -25.82
N VAL A 476 9.68 21.18 -26.08
CA VAL A 476 10.83 21.24 -26.99
C VAL A 476 10.87 20.10 -28.02
N ASP A 477 11.28 20.43 -29.23
CA ASP A 477 11.54 19.49 -30.34
C ASP A 477 13.04 19.21 -30.52
N GLU A 478 13.89 20.21 -30.25
CA GLU A 478 15.35 20.15 -30.45
C GLU A 478 16.12 20.65 -29.23
N TYR A 479 17.28 20.04 -28.99
CA TYR A 479 18.15 20.32 -27.86
C TYR A 479 18.63 21.79 -27.79
N ASN A 480 18.69 22.50 -28.92
CA ASN A 480 19.01 23.93 -28.95
C ASN A 480 18.05 24.75 -28.06
N GLN A 481 16.76 24.41 -28.05
CA GLN A 481 15.75 25.05 -27.22
C GLN A 481 15.98 24.76 -25.72
N ILE A 482 16.48 23.57 -25.38
CA ILE A 482 16.89 23.21 -24.02
C ILE A 482 18.08 24.05 -23.58
N PHE A 483 19.08 24.24 -24.45
CA PHE A 483 20.25 25.07 -24.17
C PHE A 483 19.86 26.52 -23.88
N ASP A 484 18.98 27.11 -24.71
CA ASP A 484 18.53 28.49 -24.55
C ASP A 484 17.71 28.68 -23.24
N VAL A 485 16.87 27.71 -22.86
CA VAL A 485 16.12 27.74 -21.59
C VAL A 485 17.01 27.48 -20.37
N ALA A 486 18.02 26.61 -20.50
CA ALA A 486 18.89 26.19 -19.39
C ALA A 486 20.03 27.18 -19.09
N PHE A 487 20.50 27.94 -20.09
CA PHE A 487 21.65 28.85 -20.01
C PHE A 487 21.35 30.30 -20.44
N GLY A 488 20.09 30.60 -20.77
CA GLY A 488 19.59 31.96 -20.99
C GLY A 488 19.45 32.78 -19.70
N ASP A 489 19.17 34.08 -19.87
CA ASP A 489 18.83 35.07 -18.83
C ASP A 489 19.87 35.42 -17.74
N ASP A 490 21.05 34.80 -17.69
CA ASP A 490 22.17 35.19 -16.80
C ASP A 490 22.99 36.39 -17.37
N GLN A 491 22.30 37.38 -17.98
CA GLN A 491 22.89 38.60 -18.59
C GLN A 491 22.31 39.92 -18.05
N ASN A 492 21.29 39.91 -17.18
CA ASN A 492 20.57 41.13 -16.78
C ASN A 492 20.51 41.39 -15.25
N THR A 493 21.14 40.55 -14.44
CA THR A 493 21.23 40.67 -12.96
C THR A 493 22.59 41.25 -12.53
N GLY A 494 23.03 42.31 -13.21
CA GLY A 494 24.38 42.88 -13.08
C GLY A 494 24.45 44.40 -13.15
N LYS A 495 23.66 45.10 -12.31
CA LYS A 495 23.76 46.55 -12.02
C LYS A 495 23.40 46.84 -10.58
#